data_AF-A0A395YK72-F1
#
_entry.id   AF-A0A395YK72-F1
#
_cell.length_a   1.000
_cell.length_b   1.000
_cell.length_c   1.000
_cell.angle_alpha   90.00
_cell.angle_beta   90.00
_cell.angle_gamma   90.00
#
_symmetry.space_group_name_H-M   'P 1'
#
loop_
_entity.id
_entity.type
_entity.pdbx_description
1 polymer ?
#
loop_
_entity_poly.entity_id
_entity_poly.type
_entity_poly.pdbx_seq_one_letter_code
_entity_poly.pdbx_strand_id
1 'polypeptide(L)' 'MKTRRKIMDSIEKKLPYHIQAYNLIKNDILNHRLLGGDKINESTLSRVFKISRSPVREALRMLERDKLLVNSPYG' A
#
# COMPACT_ATOMS: atom_id res chain seq x y z
N MET A 1 -21.45 -44.97 0.01
CA MET A 1 -20.47 -44.42 -0.95
C MET A 1 -19.61 -43.38 -0.23
N LYS A 2 -18.32 -43.66 -0.01
CA LYS A 2 -17.38 -42.72 0.63
C LYS A 2 -17.02 -41.64 -0.38
N THR A 3 -17.28 -40.37 -0.05
CA THR A 3 -16.47 -39.28 -0.59
C THR A 3 -16.06 -38.39 0.57
N ARG A 4 -14.96 -38.78 1.23
CA ARG A 4 -14.09 -37.83 1.92
C ARG A 4 -13.53 -36.88 0.86
N ARG A 5 -13.94 -35.61 0.89
CA ARG A 5 -13.12 -34.49 0.43
C ARG A 5 -13.39 -33.30 1.34
N LYS A 6 -12.78 -33.37 2.53
CA LYS A 6 -12.45 -32.21 3.36
C LYS A 6 -10.99 -31.93 3.04
N ILE A 7 -10.69 -30.88 2.26
CA ILE A 7 -9.42 -30.14 2.10
C ILE A 7 -9.72 -29.15 0.96
N MET A 8 -10.04 -27.90 1.32
CA MET A 8 -10.03 -26.65 0.54
C MET A 8 -11.12 -25.71 1.09
N ASP A 9 -11.14 -25.50 2.41
CA ASP A 9 -11.67 -24.25 2.92
C ASP A 9 -10.66 -23.18 2.48
N SER A 10 -11.06 -22.30 1.56
CA SER A 10 -10.18 -21.31 0.94
C SER A 10 -9.61 -20.35 1.98
N ILE A 11 -8.31 -20.07 1.90
CA ILE A 11 -7.69 -19.04 2.74
C ILE A 11 -8.21 -17.67 2.30
N GLU A 12 -9.20 -17.11 2.99
CA GLU A 12 -9.57 -15.69 2.87
C GLU A 12 -8.52 -14.83 3.59
N LYS A 13 -7.40 -14.57 2.91
CA LYS A 13 -6.41 -13.63 3.41
C LYS A 13 -6.84 -12.21 3.05
N LYS A 14 -7.02 -11.37 4.08
CA LYS A 14 -7.11 -9.92 3.89
C LYS A 14 -5.92 -9.44 3.06
N LEU A 15 -6.16 -8.44 2.21
CA LEU A 15 -5.18 -7.86 1.30
C LEU A 15 -3.89 -7.49 2.06
N PRO A 16 -2.68 -7.73 1.53
CA PRO A 16 -1.45 -7.34 2.21
C PRO A 16 -1.36 -5.83 2.47
N TYR A 17 -0.77 -5.42 3.60
CA TYR A 17 -0.73 -4.01 4.01
C TYR A 17 -0.05 -3.07 3.01
N HIS A 18 0.96 -3.53 2.27
CA HIS A 18 1.60 -2.71 1.24
C HIS A 18 0.64 -2.40 0.08
N ILE A 19 -0.20 -3.36 -0.33
CA ILE A 19 -1.22 -3.12 -1.37
C ILE A 19 -2.31 -2.19 -0.84
N GLN A 20 -2.74 -2.36 0.42
CA GLN A 20 -3.70 -1.45 1.05
C GLN A 20 -3.16 -0.01 1.09
N ALA A 21 -1.94 0.20 1.57
CA ALA A 21 -1.31 1.52 1.63
C ALA A 21 -1.12 2.13 0.23
N TYR A 22 -0.70 1.32 -0.76
CA TYR A 22 -0.59 1.75 -2.15
C TYR A 22 -1.94 2.27 -2.67
N ASN A 23 -3.02 1.50 -2.49
CA ASN A 23 -4.34 1.87 -2.96
C ASN A 23 -4.85 3.16 -2.30
N LEU A 24 -4.63 3.32 -0.99
CA LEU A 24 -5.04 4.52 -0.26
C LEU A 24 -4.32 5.77 -0.79
N ILE A 25 -2.99 5.74 -0.88
CA ILE A 25 -2.20 6.88 -1.34
C ILE A 25 -2.51 7.19 -2.82
N LYS A 26 -2.61 6.16 -3.67
CA LYS A 26 -3.01 6.34 -5.07
C LYS A 26 -4.37 7.01 -5.17
N ASN A 27 -5.34 6.58 -4.36
CA ASN A 27 -6.66 7.18 -4.32
C ASN A 27 -6.59 8.64 -3.85
N ASP A 28 -5.74 8.98 -2.89
CA ASP A 28 -5.54 10.36 -2.45
C ASP A 28 -4.95 11.25 -3.56
N ILE A 29 -4.01 10.73 -4.35
CA ILE A 29 -3.46 11.42 -5.53
C ILE A 29 -4.56 11.63 -6.60
N LEU A 30 -5.28 10.57 -6.96
CA LEU A 30 -6.30 10.60 -8.03
C LEU A 30 -7.51 11.48 -7.69
N ASN A 31 -7.81 11.66 -6.41
CA ASN A 31 -8.88 12.55 -5.95
C ASN A 31 -8.36 13.94 -5.54
N HIS A 32 -7.12 14.30 -5.92
CA HIS A 32 -6.53 15.60 -5.62
C HIS A 32 -6.46 15.95 -4.11
N ARG A 33 -6.42 14.94 -3.24
CA ARG A 33 -6.13 15.12 -1.79
C ARG A 33 -4.63 15.21 -1.51
N LEU A 34 -3.83 14.60 -2.38
CA LEU A 34 -2.38 14.82 -2.47
C LEU A 34 -2.09 15.45 -3.83
N LEU A 35 -1.44 16.60 -3.84
CA LEU A 35 -1.12 17.36 -5.03
C LEU A 35 0.34 17.17 -5.44
N GLY A 36 0.63 17.47 -6.71
CA GLY A 36 1.99 17.49 -7.22
C GLY A 36 2.86 18.47 -6.41
N GLY A 37 3.97 17.98 -5.85
CA GLY A 37 4.86 18.75 -4.99
C GLY A 37 4.67 18.50 -3.50
N ASP A 38 3.58 17.84 -3.08
CA ASP A 38 3.39 17.45 -1.69
C ASP A 38 4.47 16.44 -1.27
N LYS A 39 5.09 16.71 -0.12
CA LYS A 39 6.10 15.80 0.45
C LYS A 39 5.41 14.62 1.13
N ILE A 40 5.78 13.41 0.73
CA ILE A 40 5.35 12.18 1.39
C ILE A 40 6.47 11.62 2.26
N ASN A 41 6.16 11.29 3.51
CA ASN A 41 7.12 10.77 4.47
C ASN A 41 6.67 9.41 5.03
N GLU A 42 7.55 8.40 4.92
CA GLU A 42 7.33 7.04 5.43
C GLU A 42 6.93 7.00 6.92
N SER A 43 7.57 7.81 7.75
CA SER A 43 7.31 7.83 9.19
C SER A 43 5.94 8.41 9.52
N THR A 44 5.52 9.45 8.80
CA THR A 44 4.18 10.04 8.94
C THR A 44 3.12 9.05 8.50
N LEU A 45 3.29 8.43 7.33
CA LEU A 45 2.36 7.43 6.81
C LEU A 45 2.27 6.19 7.71
N SER A 46 3.39 5.70 8.23
CA SER A 46 3.43 4.60 9.20
C SER A 46 2.58 4.90 10.44
N ARG A 47 2.66 6.13 10.96
CA ARG A 47 1.85 6.56 12.11
C ARG A 47 0.36 6.71 11.76
N VAL A 48 0.04 7.31 10.62
CA VAL A 48 -1.36 7.51 10.17
C VAL A 48 -2.04 6.18 9.89
N PHE A 49 -1.39 5.29 9.13
CA PHE A 49 -1.93 3.99 8.78
C PHE A 49 -1.81 2.95 9.90
N LYS A 50 -1.08 3.27 10.99
CA LYS A 50 -0.83 2.36 12.12
C LYS A 50 -0.22 1.02 11.68
N ILE A 51 0.67 1.05 10.71
CA ILE A 51 1.43 -0.10 10.21
C ILE A 51 2.93 0.19 10.26
N SER A 52 3.78 -0.84 10.19
CA SER A 52 5.23 -0.66 10.22
C SER A 52 5.75 0.04 8.95
N ARG A 53 6.98 0.57 9.00
CA ARG A 53 7.59 1.27 7.86
C ARG A 53 7.87 0.37 6.66
N SER A 54 8.09 -0.93 6.87
CA SER A 54 8.39 -1.88 5.79
C SER A 54 7.29 -1.96 4.70
N PRO A 55 6.01 -2.23 5.04
CA PRO A 55 4.93 -2.21 4.06
C PRO A 55 4.64 -0.82 3.48
N VAL A 56 4.85 0.26 4.24
CA VAL A 56 4.71 1.64 3.73
C VAL A 56 5.74 1.91 2.65
N ARG A 57 7.02 1.59 2.91
CA ARG A 57 8.10 1.78 1.95
C ARG A 57 7.87 0.97 0.67
N GLU A 58 7.35 -0.25 0.79
CA GLU A 58 7.01 -1.05 -0.40
C GLU A 58 5.88 -0.40 -1.22
N ALA A 59 4.84 0.12 -0.55
CA ALA A 59 3.78 0.87 -1.21
C ALA A 59 4.31 2.12 -1.95
N LEU A 60 5.22 2.88 -1.31
CA LEU A 60 5.84 4.05 -1.94
C LEU A 60 6.67 3.66 -3.17
N ARG A 61 7.48 2.59 -3.08
CA ARG A 61 8.22 2.06 -4.24
C ARG A 61 7.32 1.63 -5.39
N MET A 62 6.16 1.05 -5.08
CA MET A 62 5.17 0.72 -6.11
C MET A 62 4.63 1.98 -6.79
N LEU A 63 4.30 3.04 -6.03
CA LEU A 63 3.84 4.32 -6.58
C LEU A 63 4.93 5.01 -7.42
N GLU A 64 6.21 4.91 -7.03
CA GLU A 64 7.33 5.40 -7.83
C GLU A 64 7.47 4.66 -9.17
N ARG A 65 7.32 3.32 -9.16
CA ARG A 65 7.32 2.50 -10.39
C ARG A 65 6.19 2.90 -11.32
N ASP A 66 5.02 3.20 -10.75
CA ASP A 66 3.83 3.65 -11.47
C ASP A 66 3.87 5.14 -11.86
N LYS A 67 4.98 5.83 -11.61
CA LYS A 67 5.19 7.26 -11.93
C LYS A 67 4.22 8.22 -11.24
N LEU A 68 3.63 7.79 -10.13
CA LEU A 68 2.79 8.61 -9.27
C LEU A 68 3.61 9.37 -8.22
N LEU A 69 4.79 8.88 -7.87
CA LEU A 69 5.75 9.54 -7.00
C LEU A 69 7.13 9.63 -7.65
N VAL A 70 7.92 10.58 -7.17
CA VAL A 70 9.33 10.73 -7.51
C VAL A 70 10.14 10.79 -6.23
N ASN A 71 11.25 10.05 -6.17
CA ASN A 71 12.20 10.19 -5.09
C ASN A 71 13.07 11.44 -5.35
N SER A 72 12.92 12.46 -4.52
CA SER A 72 13.74 13.67 -4.60
C SER A 72 14.80 13.66 -3.50
N PRO A 73 16.11 13.67 -3.84
CA PRO A 73 17.18 13.74 -2.85
C PRO A 73 17.29 15.12 -2.18
N TYR A 74 16.53 16.12 -2.64
CA TYR A 74 16.54 17.49 -2.14
C TYR A 74 15.35 17.80 -1.20
N GLY A 75 14.76 16.74 -0.62
CA GLY A 75 13.60 16.80 0.28
C GLY A 75 13.96 17.14 1.72
#